data_AF-A0A831XNQ7-F1
#
_entry.id   AF-A0A831XNQ7-F1
#
_cell.length_a   1.000
_cell.length_b   1.000
_cell.length_c   1.000
_cell.angle_alpha   90.00
_cell.angle_beta   90.00
_cell.angle_gamma   90.00
#
_symmetry.space_group_name_H-M   'P 1'
#
loop_
_entity.id
_entity.type
_entity.pdbx_description
1 polymer ?
#
loop_
_entity_poly.entity_id
_entity_poly.type
_entity_poly.pdbx_seq_one_letter_code
_entity_poly.pdbx_strand_id
1 'polypeptide(L)'
;MRKGSGPSGRSARPGFSTGSAGHAPVRRCAGMERMAPSAPARWRAVVRQRGEPDGRPAPTRWTGAVHAVRAGRLGVGGVTFDGSHGREVPAMEYRGVHSALCTPFTPGGASVDHEALAKLVEDQIQHGIHGLVACGSTGEFAALSGAERRAVVETVVRTVRGRVPVTVGVGAMTTAEAVSLARHAREVGADAVMLVGPYYEPLREEELVAHFEAVALDGGL
;
A
#
# COMPACT_ATOMS: atom_id res chain seq x y z
N MET A 1 -16.55 71.74 -1.74
CA MET A 1 -15.12 72.12 -1.81
C MET A 1 -14.36 71.02 -2.53
N ARG A 2 -13.56 71.41 -3.53
CA ARG A 2 -12.93 70.54 -4.54
C ARG A 2 -11.47 70.26 -4.17
N LYS A 3 -11.01 69.06 -4.53
CA LYS A 3 -9.65 68.62 -4.95
C LYS A 3 -8.47 68.78 -3.98
N GLY A 4 -7.93 67.63 -3.56
CA GLY A 4 -6.51 67.46 -3.25
C GLY A 4 -5.83 66.68 -4.38
N SER A 5 -4.74 67.26 -4.89
CA SER A 5 -3.85 66.77 -5.95
C SER A 5 -2.47 66.48 -5.36
N GLY A 6 -1.82 65.37 -5.73
CA GLY A 6 -0.40 65.16 -5.48
C GLY A 6 0.06 63.71 -5.69
N PRO A 7 1.32 63.46 -6.08
CA PRO A 7 1.60 62.58 -7.21
C PRO A 7 2.38 61.29 -6.88
N SER A 8 2.44 60.46 -7.92
CA SER A 8 3.29 59.29 -8.17
C SER A 8 4.67 59.29 -7.47
N GLY A 9 4.93 58.24 -6.70
CA GLY A 9 6.27 57.82 -6.30
C GLY A 9 6.51 56.37 -6.73
N ARG A 10 7.26 56.17 -7.81
CA ARG A 10 7.90 54.87 -8.11
C ARG A 10 8.96 54.65 -7.05
N SER A 11 8.79 53.67 -6.15
CA SER A 11 9.90 53.14 -5.36
C SER A 11 10.40 51.86 -6.02
N ALA A 12 11.72 51.83 -6.22
CA ALA A 12 12.45 50.77 -6.91
C ALA A 12 12.31 49.44 -6.17
N ARG A 13 12.08 48.35 -6.92
CA ARG A 13 12.28 46.99 -6.43
C ARG A 13 13.79 46.77 -6.25
N PRO A 14 14.29 46.29 -5.09
CA PRO A 14 15.66 45.86 -4.99
C PRO A 14 15.84 44.61 -5.87
N GLY A 15 16.85 44.66 -6.74
CA GLY A 15 17.20 43.57 -7.64
C GLY A 15 17.62 42.33 -6.88
N PHE A 16 17.07 41.18 -7.28
CA PHE A 16 17.64 39.88 -6.93
C PHE A 16 18.97 39.76 -7.67
N SER A 17 20.08 39.78 -6.92
CA SER A 17 21.36 39.35 -7.43
C SER A 17 21.30 37.83 -7.66
N THR A 18 21.57 37.40 -8.89
CA THR A 18 21.79 35.99 -9.21
C THR A 18 23.16 35.59 -8.67
N GLY A 19 23.22 35.22 -7.39
CA GLY A 19 24.36 34.54 -6.82
C GLY A 19 24.40 33.11 -7.34
N SER A 20 25.37 32.81 -8.22
CA SER A 20 25.70 31.44 -8.61
C SER A 20 26.33 30.72 -7.43
N ALA A 21 25.49 30.19 -6.54
CA ALA A 21 25.93 29.26 -5.52
C ALA A 21 26.29 27.93 -6.19
N GLY A 22 27.58 27.63 -6.19
CA GLY A 22 28.15 26.40 -6.75
C GLY A 22 27.45 25.16 -6.18
N HIS A 23 27.11 24.24 -7.07
CA HIS A 23 26.61 22.92 -6.70
C HIS A 23 27.66 22.21 -5.87
N ALA A 24 27.34 21.94 -4.60
CA ALA A 24 28.07 20.96 -3.81
C ALA A 24 27.89 19.58 -4.46
N PRO A 25 28.94 18.74 -4.56
CA PRO A 25 28.85 17.46 -5.22
C PRO A 25 27.92 16.53 -4.41
N VAL A 26 26.83 16.10 -5.06
CA VAL A 26 25.99 15.00 -4.57
C VAL A 26 26.90 13.78 -4.40
N ARG A 27 26.95 13.22 -3.19
CA ARG A 27 27.67 11.97 -2.92
C ARG A 27 27.04 10.86 -3.75
N ARG A 28 27.66 10.51 -4.88
CA ARG A 28 27.36 9.27 -5.62
C ARG A 28 27.75 8.08 -4.74
N CYS A 29 26.85 7.13 -4.58
CA CYS A 29 27.26 5.77 -4.22
C CYS A 29 28.19 5.27 -5.33
N ALA A 30 29.46 5.03 -4.99
CA ALA A 30 30.41 4.37 -5.88
C ALA A 30 30.13 2.86 -5.83
N GLY A 31 29.96 2.24 -7.01
CA GLY A 31 29.91 0.79 -7.16
C GLY A 31 28.61 0.26 -7.75
N MET A 32 28.37 0.52 -9.04
CA MET A 32 27.69 -0.45 -9.89
C MET A 32 28.14 -0.23 -11.33
N GLU A 33 29.14 -1.01 -11.75
CA GLU A 33 29.56 -1.05 -13.14
C GLU A 33 28.39 -1.49 -14.03
N ARG A 34 28.30 -0.84 -15.19
CA ARG A 34 27.27 -1.05 -16.20
C ARG A 34 27.29 -2.51 -16.68
N MET A 35 26.21 -3.22 -16.45
CA MET A 35 25.86 -4.41 -17.21
C MET A 35 24.57 -4.11 -17.96
N ALA A 36 24.67 -3.95 -19.28
CA ALA A 36 23.51 -3.73 -20.14
C ALA A 36 22.66 -5.01 -20.21
N PRO A 37 21.33 -4.97 -19.98
CA PRO A 37 20.48 -6.10 -20.30
C PRO A 37 20.13 -6.06 -21.79
N SER A 38 20.53 -7.11 -22.51
CA SER A 38 19.91 -7.50 -23.77
C SER A 38 18.43 -7.84 -23.53
N ALA A 39 17.51 -7.20 -24.24
CA ALA A 39 16.07 -7.46 -24.13
C ALA A 39 15.71 -8.92 -24.46
N PRO A 40 14.91 -9.63 -23.64
CA PRO A 40 14.32 -10.90 -24.03
C PRO A 40 12.92 -10.73 -24.63
N ALA A 41 12.56 -11.73 -25.43
CA ALA A 41 11.43 -11.76 -26.33
C ALA A 41 10.06 -11.52 -25.68
N ARG A 42 9.20 -10.82 -26.42
CA ARG A 42 7.74 -10.68 -26.25
C ARG A 42 7.06 -11.95 -25.70
N TRP A 43 6.47 -11.85 -24.51
CA TRP A 43 5.54 -12.85 -23.99
C TRP A 43 4.11 -12.48 -24.39
N ARG A 44 3.33 -13.45 -24.87
CA ARG A 44 1.86 -13.31 -25.03
C ARG A 44 1.20 -14.31 -24.11
N ALA A 45 0.38 -13.83 -23.18
CA ALA A 45 -0.57 -14.67 -22.47
C ALA A 45 -1.70 -15.07 -23.44
N VAL A 46 -1.96 -16.36 -23.59
CA VAL A 46 -3.14 -16.87 -24.29
C VAL A 46 -4.04 -17.55 -23.25
N VAL A 47 -5.09 -16.84 -22.85
CA VAL A 47 -6.19 -17.42 -22.06
C VAL A 47 -7.18 -18.03 -23.05
N ARG A 48 -7.33 -19.37 -23.04
CA ARG A 48 -8.47 -20.03 -23.71
C ARG A 48 -9.50 -20.39 -22.67
N GLN A 49 -10.65 -19.73 -22.71
CA GLN A 49 -11.84 -20.22 -22.03
C GLN A 49 -12.43 -21.39 -22.84
N ARG A 50 -12.68 -22.53 -22.21
CA ARG A 50 -13.64 -23.52 -22.72
C ARG A 50 -15.01 -23.11 -22.20
N GLY A 51 -15.90 -22.69 -23.09
CA GLY A 51 -17.32 -22.64 -22.79
C GLY A 51 -17.92 -24.03 -23.04
N GLU A 52 -18.80 -24.50 -22.15
CA GLU A 52 -19.65 -25.66 -22.38
C GLU A 52 -21.14 -25.26 -22.13
N PRO A 53 -22.11 -25.82 -22.88
CA PRO A 53 -23.26 -25.08 -23.38
C PRO A 53 -24.54 -25.36 -22.58
N ASP A 54 -24.58 -25.00 -21.30
CA ASP A 54 -25.87 -25.06 -20.60
C ASP A 54 -25.94 -23.98 -19.52
N GLY A 55 -26.77 -22.97 -19.75
CA GLY A 55 -26.85 -21.69 -19.04
C GLY A 55 -27.32 -21.73 -17.59
N ARG A 56 -26.69 -22.57 -16.75
CA ARG A 56 -26.85 -22.55 -15.29
C ARG A 56 -25.62 -21.90 -14.65
N PRO A 57 -25.76 -21.00 -13.67
CA PRO A 57 -24.61 -20.48 -12.94
C PRO A 57 -24.00 -21.62 -12.12
N ALA A 58 -22.77 -22.01 -12.45
CA ALA A 58 -21.99 -22.98 -11.68
C ALA A 58 -21.68 -22.41 -10.28
N PRO A 59 -21.66 -23.24 -9.21
CA PRO A 59 -21.14 -22.81 -7.93
C PRO A 59 -19.68 -22.38 -8.12
N THR A 60 -19.36 -21.14 -7.72
CA THR A 60 -18.03 -20.54 -7.80
C THR A 60 -17.06 -21.19 -6.81
N ARG A 61 -16.72 -22.45 -7.05
CA ARG A 61 -15.47 -23.04 -6.56
C ARG A 61 -14.43 -22.84 -7.65
N TRP A 62 -13.67 -21.76 -7.54
CA TRP A 62 -12.50 -21.53 -8.39
C TRP A 62 -11.38 -22.50 -7.98
N THR A 63 -11.43 -23.74 -8.46
CA THR A 63 -10.26 -24.63 -8.46
C THR A 63 -9.45 -24.35 -9.72
N GLY A 64 -8.72 -23.24 -9.73
CA GLY A 64 -7.70 -22.99 -10.76
C GLY A 64 -6.47 -23.83 -10.47
N ALA A 65 -6.41 -25.06 -10.99
CA ALA A 65 -5.15 -25.79 -11.06
C ALA A 65 -4.30 -25.18 -12.18
N VAL A 66 -3.19 -24.50 -11.82
CA VAL A 66 -2.17 -24.09 -12.79
C VAL A 66 -1.37 -25.34 -13.17
N HIS A 67 -1.69 -25.95 -14.30
CA HIS A 67 -0.86 -27.02 -14.87
C HIS A 67 0.27 -26.40 -15.70
N ALA A 68 1.47 -26.32 -15.14
CA ALA A 68 2.68 -26.08 -15.92
C ALA A 68 3.05 -27.38 -16.67
N VAL A 69 2.80 -27.41 -17.99
CA VAL A 69 3.23 -28.53 -18.83
C VAL A 69 4.72 -28.35 -19.16
N ARG A 70 5.53 -29.29 -18.69
CA ARG A 70 6.97 -29.35 -18.95
C ARG A 70 7.21 -29.84 -20.39
N ALA A 71 7.64 -28.96 -21.28
CA ALA A 71 8.27 -29.36 -22.54
C ALA A 71 9.74 -28.95 -22.52
N GLY A 72 10.64 -29.94 -22.54
CA GLY A 72 12.03 -29.76 -22.94
C GLY A 72 12.97 -29.21 -21.87
N ARG A 73 13.98 -30.00 -21.55
CA ARG A 73 15.12 -29.68 -20.69
C ARG A 73 16.02 -28.66 -21.41
N LEU A 74 16.33 -27.52 -20.77
CA LEU A 74 17.60 -26.79 -20.88
C LEU A 74 17.59 -25.71 -19.77
N GLY A 75 18.46 -25.87 -18.77
CA GLY A 75 18.52 -24.99 -17.62
C GLY A 75 19.43 -23.80 -17.87
N VAL A 76 19.02 -22.62 -17.38
CA VAL A 76 19.90 -21.56 -16.87
C VAL A 76 19.15 -20.86 -15.74
N GLY A 77 19.67 -20.96 -14.52
CA GLY A 77 19.40 -20.10 -13.35
C GLY A 77 17.97 -19.60 -13.13
N GLY A 78 16.99 -20.49 -12.95
CA GLY A 78 15.68 -20.13 -12.46
C GLY A 78 15.63 -20.26 -10.94
N VAL A 79 15.15 -19.24 -10.24
CA VAL A 79 14.62 -19.42 -8.88
C VAL A 79 13.48 -20.43 -9.02
N THR A 80 13.72 -21.66 -8.58
CA THR A 80 12.67 -22.66 -8.45
C THR A 80 11.83 -22.24 -7.26
N PHE A 81 10.62 -21.73 -7.51
CA PHE A 81 9.57 -21.83 -6.50
C PHE A 81 9.29 -23.32 -6.33
N ASP A 82 9.86 -23.92 -5.29
CA ASP A 82 9.35 -25.19 -4.84
C ASP A 82 7.94 -24.92 -4.28
N GLY A 83 6.96 -25.71 -4.68
CA GLY A 83 5.61 -25.60 -4.15
C GLY A 83 5.52 -25.96 -2.65
N SER A 84 6.65 -25.97 -1.92
CA SER A 84 6.71 -26.39 -0.52
C SER A 84 6.34 -25.27 0.45
N HIS A 85 6.28 -24.02 -0.02
CA HIS A 85 5.89 -22.85 0.78
C HIS A 85 4.50 -22.29 0.44
N GLY A 86 3.77 -22.92 -0.50
CA GLY A 86 2.40 -22.56 -0.83
C GLY A 86 1.45 -23.01 0.28
N ARG A 87 1.42 -22.30 1.40
CA ARG A 87 0.37 -22.48 2.40
C ARG A 87 -0.95 -22.17 1.69
N GLU A 88 -1.89 -23.11 1.71
CA GLU A 88 -3.25 -22.84 1.26
C GLU A 88 -3.80 -21.73 2.16
N VAL A 89 -3.82 -20.50 1.64
CA VAL A 89 -4.39 -19.35 2.36
C VAL A 89 -5.90 -19.53 2.26
N PRO A 90 -6.63 -19.75 3.37
CA PRO A 90 -8.08 -19.83 3.31
C PRO A 90 -8.59 -18.54 2.66
N ALA A 91 -9.34 -18.67 1.56
CA ALA A 91 -9.90 -17.50 0.90
C ALA A 91 -10.88 -16.81 1.86
N MET A 92 -10.46 -15.68 2.42
CA MET A 92 -11.37 -14.77 3.13
C MET A 92 -12.43 -14.28 2.15
N GLU A 93 -13.69 -14.57 2.44
CA GLU A 93 -14.80 -14.16 1.59
C GLU A 93 -15.23 -12.73 1.97
N TYR A 94 -14.69 -11.73 1.25
CA TYR A 94 -15.07 -10.34 1.44
C TYR A 94 -16.51 -10.09 0.95
N ARG A 95 -17.45 -10.03 1.88
CA ARG A 95 -18.85 -9.68 1.63
C ARG A 95 -19.33 -8.57 2.55
N GLY A 96 -20.39 -7.89 2.11
CA GLY A 96 -21.03 -6.82 2.86
C GLY A 96 -20.28 -5.49 2.79
N VAL A 97 -20.51 -4.65 3.79
CA VAL A 97 -19.94 -3.29 3.88
C VAL A 97 -18.73 -3.30 4.80
N HIS A 98 -17.57 -2.91 4.25
CA HIS A 98 -16.32 -2.74 4.99
C HIS A 98 -16.02 -1.26 5.13
N SER A 99 -16.03 -0.74 6.36
CA SER A 99 -15.91 0.70 6.59
C SER A 99 -14.44 1.12 6.65
N ALA A 100 -14.05 2.12 5.85
CA ALA A 100 -12.75 2.76 5.96
C ALA A 100 -12.78 3.76 7.12
N LEU A 101 -12.09 3.43 8.21
CA LEU A 101 -12.06 4.24 9.42
C LEU A 101 -11.25 5.52 9.18
N CYS A 102 -11.77 6.64 9.65
CA CYS A 102 -10.94 7.82 9.92
C CYS A 102 -10.15 7.62 11.22
N THR A 103 -9.08 8.39 11.39
CA THR A 103 -8.28 8.42 12.61
C THR A 103 -8.64 9.66 13.44
N PRO A 104 -9.39 9.52 14.55
CA PRO A 104 -9.64 10.64 15.46
C PRO A 104 -8.34 11.15 16.09
N PHE A 105 -8.24 12.47 16.25
CA PHE A 105 -7.13 13.14 16.94
C PHE A 105 -7.63 13.88 18.17
N THR A 106 -6.75 14.07 19.15
CA THR A 106 -7.03 14.84 20.36
C THR A 106 -7.30 16.31 20.00
N PRO A 107 -7.98 17.07 20.88
CA PRO A 107 -8.14 18.51 20.68
C PRO A 107 -6.78 19.20 20.43
N GLY A 108 -6.65 19.87 19.29
CA GLY A 108 -5.39 20.48 18.83
C GLY A 108 -4.54 19.60 17.90
N GLY A 109 -4.92 18.35 17.66
CA GLY A 109 -4.34 17.49 16.61
C GLY A 109 -2.94 16.96 16.92
N ALA A 110 -2.48 17.06 18.17
CA ALA A 110 -1.09 16.72 18.53
C ALA A 110 -0.85 15.20 18.64
N SER A 111 -1.90 14.41 18.85
CA SER A 111 -1.81 12.95 18.96
C SER A 111 -3.11 12.30 18.54
N VAL A 112 -3.07 11.02 18.19
CA VAL A 112 -4.25 10.18 17.97
C VAL A 112 -5.08 10.11 19.25
N ASP A 113 -6.40 10.22 19.12
CA ASP A 113 -7.37 9.97 20.20
C ASP A 113 -7.83 8.51 20.13
N HIS A 114 -7.10 7.65 20.86
CA HIS A 114 -7.37 6.22 20.89
C HIS A 114 -8.69 5.86 21.59
N GLU A 115 -9.19 6.69 22.50
CA GLU A 115 -10.47 6.45 23.17
C GLU A 115 -11.62 6.73 22.19
N ALA A 116 -11.56 7.86 21.48
CA ALA A 116 -12.52 8.18 20.43
C ALA A 116 -12.49 7.16 19.29
N LEU A 117 -11.29 6.70 18.89
CA LEU A 117 -11.15 5.63 17.90
C LEU A 117 -11.81 4.33 18.35
N ALA A 118 -11.62 3.91 19.60
CA ALA A 118 -12.26 2.70 20.14
C ALA A 118 -13.79 2.84 20.17
N LYS A 119 -14.32 4.02 20.55
CA LYS A 119 -15.76 4.31 20.50
C LYS A 119 -16.30 4.25 19.07
N LEU A 120 -15.60 4.85 18.11
CA LEU A 120 -15.97 4.79 16.69
C LEU A 120 -16.05 3.34 16.18
N VAL A 121 -15.06 2.51 16.52
CA VAL A 121 -15.04 1.09 16.15
C VAL A 121 -16.23 0.34 16.75
N GLU A 122 -16.51 0.54 18.04
CA GLU A 122 -17.63 -0.10 18.71
C GLU A 122 -18.97 0.31 18.08
N ASP A 123 -19.16 1.59 17.82
CA ASP A 123 -20.38 2.11 17.16
C ASP A 123 -20.59 1.47 15.78
N GLN A 124 -19.55 1.36 14.95
CA GLN A 124 -19.66 0.72 13.63
C GLN A 124 -20.07 -0.75 13.74
N ILE A 125 -19.49 -1.48 14.70
CA ILE A 125 -19.84 -2.89 14.95
C ILE A 125 -21.28 -3.02 15.43
N GLN A 126 -21.72 -2.16 16.36
CA GLN A 126 -23.09 -2.17 16.88
C GLN A 126 -24.14 -1.89 15.78
N HIS A 127 -23.78 -1.09 14.78
CA HIS A 127 -24.64 -0.81 13.62
C HIS A 127 -24.53 -1.87 12.49
N GLY A 128 -23.85 -2.98 12.72
CA GLY A 128 -23.84 -4.13 11.81
C GLY A 128 -22.90 -4.00 10.62
N ILE A 129 -21.77 -3.30 10.77
CA ILE A 129 -20.71 -3.33 9.75
C ILE A 129 -20.18 -4.77 9.55
N HIS A 130 -19.71 -5.10 8.34
CA HIS A 130 -19.24 -6.44 7.99
C HIS A 130 -17.72 -6.58 8.06
N GLY A 131 -17.00 -5.47 8.20
CA GLY A 131 -15.55 -5.42 8.31
C GLY A 131 -15.05 -3.98 8.44
N LEU A 132 -13.80 -3.84 8.82
CA LEU A 132 -13.17 -2.54 9.03
C LEU A 132 -11.85 -2.46 8.28
N VAL A 133 -11.56 -1.27 7.73
CA VAL A 133 -10.29 -0.95 7.09
C VAL A 133 -9.61 0.16 7.88
N ALA A 134 -8.47 -0.14 8.49
CA ALA A 134 -7.68 0.81 9.28
C ALA A 134 -6.48 1.31 8.47
N CYS A 135 -6.03 2.54 8.75
CA CYS A 135 -4.84 3.15 8.13
C CYS A 135 -4.85 3.12 6.57
N GLY A 136 -6.03 3.22 5.95
CA GLY A 136 -6.14 3.58 4.53
C GLY A 136 -5.92 5.08 4.32
N SER A 137 -6.14 5.59 3.10
CA SER A 137 -6.10 7.04 2.83
C SER A 137 -7.12 7.80 3.69
N THR A 138 -8.33 7.23 3.86
CA THR A 138 -9.37 7.75 4.76
C THR A 138 -8.95 7.71 6.22
N GLY A 139 -8.07 6.78 6.61
CA GLY A 139 -7.48 6.70 7.95
C GLY A 139 -6.19 7.51 8.08
N GLU A 140 -5.95 8.45 7.16
CA GLU A 140 -4.89 9.45 7.21
C GLU A 140 -3.46 8.87 7.34
N PHE A 141 -3.19 7.68 6.78
CA PHE A 141 -1.90 7.01 6.96
C PHE A 141 -0.67 7.86 6.59
N ALA A 142 -0.82 8.79 5.64
CA ALA A 142 0.25 9.68 5.18
C ALA A 142 0.56 10.82 6.17
N ALA A 143 -0.35 11.13 7.10
CA ALA A 143 -0.18 12.12 8.15
C ALA A 143 0.31 11.51 9.48
N LEU A 144 0.33 10.18 9.58
CA LEU A 144 0.73 9.45 10.78
C LEU A 144 2.18 9.00 10.67
N SER A 145 2.92 9.10 11.78
CA SER A 145 4.20 8.41 11.93
C SER A 145 4.03 6.89 11.93
N GLY A 146 5.09 6.15 11.63
CA GLY A 146 5.07 4.69 11.70
C GLY A 146 4.68 4.14 13.09
N ALA A 147 5.01 4.85 14.17
CA ALA A 147 4.61 4.49 15.52
C ALA A 147 3.10 4.71 15.76
N GLU A 148 2.55 5.84 15.31
CA GLU A 148 1.12 6.12 15.42
C GLU A 148 0.28 5.13 14.59
N ARG A 149 0.75 4.77 13.39
CA ARG A 149 0.09 3.75 12.56
C ARG A 149 -0.03 2.42 13.32
N ARG A 150 1.05 1.97 13.97
CA ARG A 150 1.03 0.73 14.78
C ARG A 150 0.05 0.84 15.94
N ALA A 151 0.07 1.94 16.68
CA ALA A 151 -0.83 2.15 17.82
C ALA A 151 -2.32 2.23 17.39
N VAL A 152 -2.62 2.83 16.23
CA VAL A 152 -3.96 2.85 15.64
C VAL A 152 -4.42 1.43 15.34
N VAL A 153 -3.59 0.63 14.66
CA VAL A 153 -3.92 -0.76 14.30
C VAL A 153 -4.16 -1.60 15.56
N GLU A 154 -3.27 -1.51 16.55
CA GLU A 154 -3.42 -2.18 17.85
C GLU A 154 -4.73 -1.83 18.53
N THR A 155 -5.12 -0.55 18.49
CA THR A 155 -6.38 -0.07 19.07
C THR A 155 -7.59 -0.66 18.35
N VAL A 156 -7.60 -0.64 17.01
CA VAL A 156 -8.69 -1.18 16.20
C VAL A 156 -8.83 -2.68 16.43
N VAL A 157 -7.75 -3.45 16.26
CA VAL A 157 -7.80 -4.92 16.38
C VAL A 157 -8.19 -5.34 17.80
N ARG A 158 -7.61 -4.71 18.83
CA ARG A 158 -7.98 -4.97 20.23
C ARG A 158 -9.44 -4.66 20.52
N THR A 159 -9.98 -3.59 19.94
CA THR A 159 -11.39 -3.21 20.15
C THR A 159 -12.33 -4.16 19.42
N VAL A 160 -11.99 -4.56 18.19
CA VAL A 160 -12.79 -5.47 17.37
C VAL A 160 -12.98 -6.84 18.04
N ARG A 161 -11.94 -7.39 18.68
CA ARG A 161 -12.01 -8.68 19.39
C ARG A 161 -12.52 -9.82 18.50
N GLY A 162 -12.13 -9.83 17.23
CA GLY A 162 -12.52 -10.85 16.25
C GLY A 162 -14.01 -10.87 15.86
N ARG A 163 -14.79 -9.82 16.19
CA ARG A 163 -16.22 -9.77 15.85
C ARG A 163 -16.49 -9.57 14.35
N VAL A 164 -15.61 -8.85 13.66
CA VAL A 164 -15.63 -8.60 12.22
C VAL A 164 -14.20 -8.61 11.70
N PRO A 165 -13.95 -8.94 10.42
CA PRO A 165 -12.61 -8.89 9.85
C PRO A 165 -12.02 -7.47 9.82
N VAL A 166 -10.71 -7.37 10.02
CA VAL A 166 -9.92 -6.13 9.98
C VAL A 166 -8.87 -6.20 8.89
N THR A 167 -8.96 -5.27 7.93
CA THR A 167 -7.94 -5.04 6.90
C THR A 167 -7.10 -3.83 7.26
N VAL A 168 -5.77 -3.94 7.18
CA VAL A 168 -4.84 -2.87 7.59
C VAL A 168 -4.06 -2.31 6.41
N GLY A 169 -4.09 -0.99 6.24
CA GLY A 169 -3.27 -0.29 5.25
C GLY A 169 -1.78 -0.27 5.63
N VAL A 170 -0.96 -0.94 4.83
CA VAL A 170 0.51 -1.10 5.06
C VAL A 170 1.36 -0.40 4.01
N GLY A 171 0.75 0.36 3.10
CA GLY A 171 1.48 1.16 2.12
C GLY A 171 2.43 2.17 2.76
N ALA A 172 3.58 2.35 2.14
CA ALA A 172 4.64 3.25 2.59
C ALA A 172 5.49 3.70 1.39
N MET A 173 6.34 4.70 1.60
CA MET A 173 7.25 5.19 0.55
C MET A 173 8.38 4.20 0.24
N THR A 174 8.68 3.28 1.15
CA THR A 174 9.74 2.28 0.98
C THR A 174 9.20 0.87 1.18
N THR A 175 9.75 -0.09 0.43
CA THR A 175 9.41 -1.51 0.58
C THR A 175 9.73 -2.02 1.98
N ALA A 176 10.86 -1.60 2.56
CA ALA A 176 11.26 -2.02 3.91
C ALA A 176 10.26 -1.59 4.99
N GLU A 177 9.73 -0.36 4.89
CA GLU A 177 8.71 0.12 5.81
C GLU A 177 7.38 -0.62 5.62
N ALA A 178 6.97 -0.85 4.36
CA ALA A 178 5.75 -1.61 4.06
C ALA A 178 5.82 -3.05 4.61
N VAL A 179 6.96 -3.74 4.44
CA VAL A 179 7.22 -5.05 5.05
C VAL A 179 7.12 -4.98 6.58
N SER A 180 7.71 -3.97 7.20
CA SER A 180 7.70 -3.81 8.66
C SER A 180 6.29 -3.57 9.23
N LEU A 181 5.45 -2.86 8.49
CA LEU A 181 4.05 -2.61 8.84
C LEU A 181 3.20 -3.87 8.61
N ALA A 182 3.43 -4.61 7.52
CA ALA A 182 2.75 -5.87 7.24
C ALA A 182 3.03 -6.93 8.33
N ARG A 183 4.29 -7.07 8.75
CA ARG A 183 4.66 -7.97 9.87
C ARG A 183 3.90 -7.64 11.14
N HIS A 184 3.85 -6.36 11.50
CA HIS A 184 3.13 -5.93 12.71
C HIS A 184 1.63 -6.12 12.59
N ALA A 185 1.02 -5.81 11.44
CA ALA A 185 -0.39 -6.08 11.21
C ALA A 185 -0.73 -7.56 11.44
N ARG A 186 0.14 -8.47 10.95
CA ARG A 186 0.01 -9.91 11.21
C ARG A 186 0.18 -10.26 12.69
N GLU A 187 1.22 -9.73 13.34
CA GLU A 187 1.54 -9.99 14.76
C GLU A 187 0.38 -9.60 15.70
N VAL A 188 -0.30 -8.49 15.42
CA VAL A 188 -1.42 -8.02 16.24
C VAL A 188 -2.75 -8.69 15.90
N GLY A 189 -2.81 -9.50 14.85
CA GLY A 189 -3.97 -10.30 14.47
C GLY A 189 -4.93 -9.64 13.48
N ALA A 190 -4.43 -8.79 12.57
CA ALA A 190 -5.23 -8.36 11.43
C ALA A 190 -5.49 -9.54 10.48
N ASP A 191 -6.68 -9.56 9.87
CA ASP A 191 -7.09 -10.65 8.97
C ASP A 191 -6.52 -10.48 7.55
N ALA A 192 -6.19 -9.25 7.18
CA ALA A 192 -5.59 -8.93 5.90
C ALA A 192 -4.86 -7.59 5.90
N VAL A 193 -4.08 -7.37 4.85
CA VAL A 193 -3.45 -6.08 4.57
C VAL A 193 -3.96 -5.49 3.25
N MET A 194 -3.95 -4.17 3.19
CA MET A 194 -4.17 -3.38 1.97
C MET A 194 -2.88 -2.63 1.66
N LEU A 195 -2.36 -2.81 0.45
CA LEU A 195 -1.07 -2.27 0.03
C LEU A 195 -1.24 -1.40 -1.21
N VAL A 196 -1.02 -0.10 -1.05
CA VAL A 196 -0.80 0.82 -2.16
C VAL A 196 0.67 0.77 -2.56
N GLY A 197 0.95 0.82 -3.87
CA GLY A 197 2.32 0.96 -4.35
C GLY A 197 2.96 2.28 -3.90
N PRO A 198 4.30 2.39 -3.90
CA PRO A 198 4.97 3.65 -3.61
C PRO A 198 4.44 4.79 -4.50
N TYR A 199 4.12 5.93 -3.87
CA TYR A 199 3.23 6.95 -4.45
C TYR A 199 3.89 8.32 -4.68
N TYR A 200 5.21 8.43 -4.50
CA TYR A 200 5.94 9.67 -4.80
C TYR A 200 6.58 9.61 -6.19
N GLU A 201 7.38 8.58 -6.43
CA GLU A 201 8.05 8.38 -7.72
C GLU A 201 7.26 7.43 -8.62
N PRO A 202 7.24 7.67 -9.95
CA PRO A 202 6.70 6.71 -10.89
C PRO A 202 7.61 5.47 -10.96
N LEU A 203 7.02 4.29 -10.74
CA LEU A 203 7.71 3.01 -10.85
C LEU A 203 7.38 2.32 -12.18
N ARG A 204 8.33 1.53 -12.68
CA ARG A 204 8.08 0.57 -13.76
C ARG A 204 7.24 -0.60 -13.24
N GLU A 205 6.60 -1.31 -14.15
CA GLU A 205 5.76 -2.46 -13.80
C GLU A 205 6.56 -3.53 -13.05
N GLU A 206 7.80 -3.81 -13.46
CA GLU A 206 8.66 -4.81 -12.83
C GLU A 206 9.06 -4.40 -11.40
N GLU A 207 9.28 -3.11 -11.17
CA GLU A 207 9.62 -2.55 -9.85
C GLU A 207 8.41 -2.63 -8.90
N LEU A 208 7.20 -2.40 -9.43
CA LEU A 208 5.95 -2.50 -8.69
C LEU A 208 5.62 -3.96 -8.33
N VAL A 209 5.81 -4.90 -9.27
CA VAL A 209 5.67 -6.34 -9.00
C VAL A 209 6.64 -6.77 -7.91
N ALA A 210 7.92 -6.42 -8.02
CA ALA A 210 8.94 -6.74 -7.02
C ALA A 210 8.60 -6.16 -5.64
N HIS A 211 8.03 -4.95 -5.58
CA HIS A 211 7.55 -4.37 -4.33
C HIS A 211 6.42 -5.20 -3.69
N PHE A 212 5.40 -5.57 -4.46
CA PHE A 212 4.28 -6.39 -3.95
C PHE A 212 4.74 -7.79 -3.51
N GLU A 213 5.62 -8.44 -4.28
CA GLU A 213 6.19 -9.74 -3.93
C GLU A 213 6.99 -9.67 -2.62
N ALA A 214 7.84 -8.65 -2.46
CA ALA A 214 8.61 -8.46 -1.24
C ALA A 214 7.69 -8.25 -0.03
N VAL A 215 6.63 -7.44 -0.14
CA VAL A 215 5.70 -7.27 0.99
C VAL A 215 4.91 -8.55 1.29
N ALA A 216 4.50 -9.31 0.27
CA ALA A 216 3.83 -10.60 0.48
C ALA A 216 4.73 -11.61 1.21
N LEU A 217 5.93 -11.85 0.67
CA LEU A 217 6.85 -12.87 1.17
C LEU A 217 7.51 -12.45 2.49
N ASP A 218 8.12 -11.27 2.53
CA ASP A 218 8.87 -10.82 3.70
C ASP A 218 7.94 -10.28 4.80
N GLY A 219 6.75 -9.79 4.44
CA GLY A 219 5.69 -9.42 5.39
C GLY A 219 5.07 -10.64 6.08
N GLY A 220 5.26 -11.84 5.50
CA GLY A 220 4.80 -13.10 6.04
C GLY A 220 3.28 -13.29 5.92
N LEU A 221 2.72 -12.85 4.79
CA LEU A 221 1.31 -12.89 4.46
C LEU A 221 0.90 -14.21 3.80
#